data_AF-A0A965JMQ3-F1
#
_entry.id   AF-A0A965JMQ3-F1
#
_cell.length_a   1.000
_cell.length_b   1.000
_cell.length_c   1.000
_cell.angle_alpha   90.00
_cell.angle_beta   90.00
_cell.angle_gamma   90.00
#
_symmetry.space_group_name_H-M   'P 1'
#
loop_
_entity.id
_entity.type
_entity.pdbx_description
1 polymer ?
#
loop_
_entity_poly.entity_id
_entity_poly.type
_entity_poly.pdbx_seq_one_letter_code
_entity_poly.pdbx_strand_id
1 'polypeptide(L)'
;MLMRVHSLPENEEDAVDLPYRLPALLQTQGIPFCIQNSGDMEAMNARNLPFQAGTAMAYGLSEEEAIRAISLSTCEILGIDKNYGSIEVGKSATLFVSKGSALDMRTNQVTTILMQGKFVPVDNFQTDLYLKYKKKYEDKE
;
A
#
# COMPACT_ATOMS: atom_id res chain seq x y z
N MET A 1 5.92 9.92 10.26
CA MET A 1 5.21 9.33 9.11
C MET A 1 5.77 9.96 7.83
N LEU A 2 6.21 9.17 6.87
CA LEU A 2 6.79 9.65 5.61
C LEU A 2 5.69 9.99 4.60
N MET A 3 5.69 11.23 4.12
CA MET A 3 4.72 11.68 3.12
C MET A 3 5.24 11.36 1.72
N ARG A 4 4.38 10.74 0.89
CA ARG A 4 4.50 10.68 -0.57
C ARG A 4 5.90 10.28 -1.06
N VAL A 5 6.22 9.00 -0.94
CA VAL A 5 7.50 8.42 -1.45
C VAL A 5 7.72 8.69 -2.94
N HIS A 6 6.67 8.98 -3.70
CA HIS A 6 6.73 9.35 -5.12
C HIS A 6 6.73 10.87 -5.39
N SER A 7 7.12 11.69 -4.41
CA SER A 7 7.31 13.13 -4.62
C SER A 7 8.67 13.43 -5.25
N LEU A 8 8.82 14.67 -5.73
CA LEU A 8 10.14 15.22 -5.98
C LEU A 8 10.86 15.47 -4.64
N PRO A 9 12.20 15.53 -4.65
CA PRO A 9 12.96 16.03 -3.52
C PRO A 9 12.54 17.47 -3.16
N GLU A 10 12.71 17.83 -1.89
CA GLU A 10 12.31 19.14 -1.39
C GLU A 10 13.29 20.23 -1.81
N ASN A 11 14.58 19.93 -1.83
CA ASN A 11 15.64 20.87 -2.23
C ASN A 11 16.20 20.53 -3.61
N GLU A 12 16.69 21.55 -4.33
CA GLU A 12 17.31 21.36 -5.66
C GLU A 12 18.60 20.54 -5.63
N GLU A 13 19.33 20.58 -4.51
CA GLU A 13 20.60 19.85 -4.34
C GLU A 13 20.39 18.40 -3.88
N ASP A 14 19.18 18.04 -3.47
CA ASP A 14 18.89 16.69 -3.02
C ASP A 14 18.95 15.70 -4.18
N ALA A 15 19.41 14.48 -3.88
CA ALA A 15 19.40 13.42 -4.87
C ALA A 15 17.96 13.15 -5.33
N VAL A 16 17.77 13.00 -6.65
CA VAL A 16 16.45 12.77 -7.27
C VAL A 16 15.73 11.53 -6.74
N ASP A 17 16.48 10.58 -6.19
CA ASP A 17 15.99 9.33 -5.64
C ASP A 17 15.89 9.32 -4.10
N LEU A 18 16.21 10.45 -3.45
CA LEU A 18 16.17 10.58 -2.00
C LEU A 18 14.78 10.22 -1.43
N PRO A 19 13.64 10.67 -1.99
CA PRO A 19 12.32 10.29 -1.48
C PRO A 19 12.09 8.77 -1.49
N TYR A 20 12.64 8.06 -2.47
CA TYR A 20 12.52 6.60 -2.59
C TYR A 20 13.42 5.85 -1.61
N ARG A 21 14.63 6.36 -1.36
CA ARG A 21 15.61 5.76 -0.42
C ARG A 21 15.35 6.12 1.04
N LEU A 22 14.65 7.21 1.31
CA LEU A 22 14.40 7.71 2.66
C LEU A 22 13.83 6.65 3.63
N PRO A 23 12.86 5.80 3.25
CA PRO A 23 12.40 4.71 4.10
C PRO A 23 13.52 3.75 4.51
N ALA A 24 14.40 3.36 3.58
CA ALA A 24 15.55 2.49 3.86
C ALA A 24 16.58 3.17 4.77
N LEU A 25 16.80 4.48 4.59
CA LEU A 25 17.67 5.25 5.47
C LEU A 25 17.11 5.30 6.91
N LEU A 26 15.82 5.52 7.09
CA LEU A 26 15.21 5.50 8.43
C LEU A 26 15.29 4.11 9.06
N GLN A 27 15.02 3.06 8.28
CA GLN A 27 15.11 1.67 8.73
C GLN A 27 16.51 1.32 9.21
N THR A 28 17.56 1.65 8.44
CA THR A 28 18.95 1.38 8.82
C THR A 28 19.40 2.12 10.08
N GLN A 29 18.81 3.29 10.35
CA GLN A 29 19.06 4.06 11.59
C GLN A 29 18.17 3.62 12.76
N GLY A 30 17.28 2.63 12.57
CA GLY A 30 16.38 2.14 13.60
C GLY A 30 15.31 3.15 14.01
N ILE A 31 15.01 4.13 13.14
CA ILE A 31 14.01 5.16 13.42
C ILE A 31 12.62 4.61 13.08
N PRO A 32 11.66 4.61 14.01
CA PRO A 32 10.29 4.18 13.72
C PRO A 32 9.65 5.07 12.64
N PHE A 33 9.15 4.46 11.57
CA PHE A 33 8.48 5.16 10.49
C PHE A 33 7.31 4.35 9.93
N CYS A 34 6.43 5.04 9.22
CA CYS A 34 5.41 4.43 8.35
C CYS A 34 5.27 5.27 7.09
N ILE A 35 4.71 4.68 6.04
CA ILE A 35 4.46 5.35 4.76
C ILE A 35 3.01 5.82 4.72
N GLN A 36 2.81 7.07 4.32
CA GLN A 36 1.48 7.66 4.11
C GLN A 36 1.42 8.44 2.81
N ASN A 37 0.19 8.71 2.35
CA ASN A 37 -0.08 9.37 1.09
C ASN A 37 -0.92 10.65 1.23
N SER A 38 -0.81 11.31 2.38
CA SER A 38 -1.50 12.57 2.67
C SER A 38 -1.05 13.69 1.73
N GLY A 39 -1.99 14.57 1.33
CA GLY A 39 -1.73 15.75 0.49
C GLY A 39 -2.67 15.85 -0.71
N ASP A 40 -2.17 16.38 -1.83
CA ASP A 40 -2.99 16.59 -3.02
C ASP A 40 -3.55 15.29 -3.58
N MET A 41 -4.86 15.31 -3.90
CA MET A 41 -5.57 14.18 -4.51
C MET A 41 -5.47 12.90 -3.66
N GLU A 42 -5.36 13.02 -2.33
CA GLU A 42 -5.17 11.91 -1.38
C GLU A 42 -6.13 10.74 -1.62
N ALA A 43 -7.43 11.02 -1.77
CA ALA A 43 -8.43 9.99 -2.01
C ALA A 43 -8.18 9.18 -3.30
N MET A 44 -7.68 9.83 -4.36
CA MET A 44 -7.39 9.17 -5.63
C MET A 44 -6.10 8.36 -5.56
N ASN A 45 -5.14 8.82 -4.75
CA ASN A 45 -3.83 8.21 -4.61
C ASN A 45 -3.81 7.11 -3.52
N ALA A 46 -4.81 7.00 -2.64
CA ALA A 46 -4.86 5.99 -1.57
C ALA A 46 -4.61 4.55 -2.08
N ARG A 47 -5.09 4.22 -3.28
CA ARG A 47 -4.85 2.91 -3.94
C ARG A 47 -3.39 2.62 -4.28
N ASN A 48 -2.55 3.66 -4.35
CA ASN A 48 -1.14 3.55 -4.72
C ASN A 48 -0.22 3.31 -3.51
N LEU A 49 -0.76 3.31 -2.28
CA LEU A 49 0.03 3.14 -1.06
C LEU A 49 0.89 1.86 -1.08
N PRO A 50 0.40 0.68 -1.51
CA PRO A 50 1.24 -0.52 -1.62
C PRO A 50 2.39 -0.35 -2.61
N PHE A 51 2.19 0.41 -3.69
CA PHE A 51 3.21 0.63 -4.72
C PHE A 51 4.29 1.62 -4.27
N GLN A 52 3.97 2.53 -3.36
CA GLN A 52 4.96 3.38 -2.68
C GLN A 52 5.88 2.52 -1.80
N ALA A 53 5.31 1.57 -1.05
CA ALA A 53 6.09 0.59 -0.29
C ALA A 53 6.91 -0.34 -1.21
N GLY A 54 6.35 -0.79 -2.33
CA GLY A 54 7.08 -1.57 -3.34
C GLY A 54 8.26 -0.81 -3.96
N THR A 55 8.12 0.51 -4.13
CA THR A 55 9.24 1.35 -4.56
C THR A 55 10.29 1.44 -3.46
N ALA A 56 9.90 1.67 -2.21
CA ALA A 56 10.83 1.68 -1.09
C ALA A 56 11.61 0.36 -0.94
N MET A 57 10.97 -0.78 -1.25
CA MET A 57 11.62 -2.09 -1.35
C MET A 57 12.70 -2.12 -2.44
N ALA A 58 12.41 -1.62 -3.64
CA ALA A 58 13.39 -1.53 -4.72
C ALA A 58 14.59 -0.62 -4.38
N TYR A 59 14.44 0.29 -3.42
CA TYR A 59 15.45 1.26 -2.98
C TYR A 59 16.10 0.94 -1.63
N GLY A 60 15.90 -0.28 -1.11
CA GLY A 60 16.72 -0.81 -0.01
C GLY A 60 15.97 -1.45 1.15
N LEU A 61 14.65 -1.37 1.21
CA LEU A 61 13.88 -2.16 2.18
C LEU A 61 13.76 -3.61 1.74
N SER A 62 13.74 -4.53 2.70
CA SER A 62 13.23 -5.89 2.44
C SER A 62 11.72 -5.89 2.23
N GLU A 63 11.19 -6.98 1.66
CA GLU A 63 9.74 -7.14 1.45
C GLU A 63 8.95 -7.04 2.76
N GLU A 64 9.42 -7.71 3.82
CA GLU A 64 8.81 -7.67 5.15
C GLU A 64 8.84 -6.25 5.76
N GLU A 65 9.94 -5.52 5.62
CA GLU A 65 10.04 -4.14 6.12
C GLU A 65 9.09 -3.20 5.36
N ALA A 66 8.97 -3.38 4.04
CA ALA A 66 8.06 -2.61 3.21
C ALA A 66 6.59 -2.90 3.57
N ILE A 67 6.22 -4.17 3.78
CA ILE A 67 4.89 -4.55 4.28
C ILE A 67 4.64 -3.96 5.67
N ARG A 68 5.61 -4.09 6.58
CA ARG A 68 5.52 -3.58 7.95
C ARG A 68 5.29 -2.07 7.97
N ALA A 69 5.98 -1.32 7.10
CA ALA A 69 5.89 0.14 7.00
C ALA A 69 4.50 0.68 6.63
N ILE A 70 3.64 -0.15 6.00
CA ILE A 70 2.25 0.20 5.67
C ILE A 70 1.22 -0.50 6.55
N SER A 71 1.64 -1.39 7.45
CA SER A 71 0.76 -2.22 8.30
C SER A 71 1.06 -2.02 9.78
N LEU A 72 1.93 -2.85 10.37
CA LEU A 72 2.20 -2.88 11.80
C LEU A 72 2.84 -1.59 12.29
N SER A 73 3.84 -1.04 11.59
CA SER A 73 4.49 0.22 12.01
C SER A 73 3.49 1.37 12.07
N THR A 74 2.53 1.42 11.14
CA THR A 74 1.44 2.40 11.15
C THR A 74 0.57 2.23 12.39
N CYS A 75 0.21 0.99 12.72
CA CYS A 75 -0.63 0.70 13.89
C CYS A 75 0.09 1.02 15.21
N GLU A 76 1.40 0.77 15.30
CA GLU A 76 2.24 1.12 16.45
C GLU A 76 2.30 2.64 16.65
N ILE A 77 2.52 3.40 15.57
CA ILE A 77 2.55 4.87 15.61
C ILE A 77 1.18 5.45 16.01
N LEU A 78 0.09 4.82 15.60
CA LEU A 78 -1.28 5.24 15.93
C LEU A 78 -1.77 4.71 17.30
N GLY A 79 -1.03 3.80 17.95
CA GLY A 79 -1.42 3.18 19.22
C GLY A 79 -2.59 2.19 19.13
N ILE A 80 -2.81 1.58 17.95
CA ILE A 80 -3.88 0.59 17.69
C ILE A 80 -3.34 -0.80 17.34
N ASP A 81 -2.03 -1.01 17.49
CA ASP A 81 -1.28 -2.26 17.23
C ASP A 81 -1.81 -3.47 17.99
N LYS A 82 -2.43 -3.25 19.15
CA LYS A 82 -3.08 -4.31 19.93
C LYS A 82 -4.20 -5.02 19.17
N ASN A 83 -4.85 -4.30 18.25
CA ASN A 83 -6.03 -4.79 17.54
C ASN A 83 -5.78 -4.98 16.03
N TYR A 84 -4.76 -4.32 15.45
CA TYR A 84 -4.55 -4.27 14.00
C TYR A 84 -3.06 -4.32 13.63
N GLY A 85 -2.78 -4.47 12.33
CA GLY A 85 -1.45 -4.27 11.74
C GLY A 85 -0.61 -5.53 11.56
N SER A 86 -0.93 -6.64 12.21
CA SER A 86 -0.29 -7.94 11.97
C SER A 86 -1.28 -9.10 12.05
N ILE A 87 -0.88 -10.25 11.50
CA ILE A 87 -1.67 -11.48 11.50
C ILE A 87 -1.29 -12.30 12.74
N GLU A 88 -1.97 -12.02 13.84
CA GLU A 88 -1.74 -12.65 15.15
C GLU A 88 -3.07 -12.99 15.83
N VAL A 89 -3.04 -14.02 16.68
CA VAL A 89 -4.22 -14.43 17.46
C VAL A 89 -4.63 -13.31 18.42
N GLY A 90 -5.92 -12.98 18.45
CA GLY A 90 -6.47 -11.92 19.30
C GLY A 90 -6.60 -10.56 18.61
N LYS A 91 -5.98 -10.36 17.44
CA LYS A 91 -6.18 -9.17 16.61
C LYS A 91 -7.42 -9.29 15.73
N SER A 92 -7.93 -8.15 15.27
CA SER A 92 -9.05 -8.09 14.34
C SER A 92 -8.68 -8.72 13.00
N ALA A 93 -9.53 -9.61 12.49
CA ALA A 93 -9.35 -10.29 11.22
C ALA A 93 -9.64 -9.35 10.04
N THR A 94 -8.74 -8.39 9.82
CA THR A 94 -8.76 -7.44 8.71
C THR A 94 -7.54 -7.68 7.84
N LEU A 95 -7.73 -8.39 6.73
CA LEU A 95 -6.67 -8.80 5.82
C LEU A 95 -7.21 -8.95 4.40
N PHE A 96 -6.31 -9.02 3.43
CA PHE A 96 -6.65 -9.36 2.07
C PHE A 96 -5.67 -10.39 1.52
N VAL A 97 -6.09 -11.11 0.48
CA VAL A 97 -5.29 -12.10 -0.23
C VAL A 97 -5.11 -11.60 -1.66
N SER A 98 -3.89 -11.71 -2.17
CA SER A 98 -3.54 -11.42 -3.56
C SER A 98 -2.81 -12.62 -4.16
N LYS A 99 -3.04 -12.89 -5.44
CA LYS A 99 -2.38 -13.99 -6.17
C LYS A 99 -0.88 -13.72 -6.41
N GLY A 100 -0.50 -12.45 -6.52
CA GLY A 100 0.89 -11.98 -6.58
C GLY A 100 1.23 -11.02 -5.45
N SER A 101 2.44 -10.45 -5.47
CA SER A 101 2.87 -9.54 -4.40
C SER A 101 1.98 -8.30 -4.37
N ALA A 102 1.50 -7.94 -3.17
CA ALA A 102 0.68 -6.74 -2.99
C ALA A 102 1.46 -5.45 -3.27
N LEU A 103 2.78 -5.50 -3.18
CA LEU A 103 3.67 -4.36 -3.38
C LEU A 103 3.98 -4.09 -4.86
N ASP A 104 3.74 -5.06 -5.74
CA ASP A 104 4.04 -4.95 -7.18
C ASP A 104 2.78 -4.60 -7.98
N MET A 105 2.87 -3.52 -8.77
CA MET A 105 1.78 -3.05 -9.64
C MET A 105 1.34 -4.07 -10.69
N ARG A 106 2.23 -4.95 -11.14
CA ARG A 106 1.94 -5.88 -12.22
C ARG A 106 1.27 -7.16 -11.74
N THR A 107 1.63 -7.62 -10.55
CA THR A 107 1.19 -8.91 -10.01
C THR A 107 0.17 -8.78 -8.89
N ASN A 108 -0.05 -7.58 -8.34
CA ASN A 108 -1.11 -7.34 -7.38
C ASN A 108 -2.48 -7.64 -8.00
N GLN A 109 -3.08 -8.74 -7.54
CA GLN A 109 -4.38 -9.21 -7.96
C GLN A 109 -5.12 -9.69 -6.71
N VAL A 110 -5.85 -8.77 -6.08
CA VAL A 110 -6.66 -9.04 -4.89
C VAL A 110 -7.75 -10.04 -5.23
N THR A 111 -7.81 -11.15 -4.50
CA THR A 111 -8.80 -12.22 -4.68
C THR A 111 -9.79 -12.30 -3.52
N THR A 112 -9.41 -11.81 -2.35
CA THR A 112 -10.24 -11.91 -1.15
C THR A 112 -9.96 -10.74 -0.23
N ILE A 113 -11.01 -10.14 0.31
CA ILE A 113 -10.92 -9.09 1.33
C ILE A 113 -11.74 -9.55 2.53
N LEU A 114 -11.14 -9.48 3.71
CA LEU A 114 -11.77 -9.73 4.99
C LEU A 114 -11.66 -8.47 5.82
N MET A 115 -12.78 -7.97 6.34
CA MET A 115 -12.81 -6.85 7.27
C MET A 115 -13.54 -7.28 8.54
N GLN A 116 -12.84 -7.21 9.69
CA GLN A 116 -13.39 -7.62 10.99
C GLN A 116 -14.03 -9.03 10.96
N GLY A 117 -13.40 -9.97 10.24
CA GLY A 117 -13.89 -11.34 10.11
C GLY A 117 -15.03 -11.55 9.11
N LYS A 118 -15.45 -10.52 8.37
CA LYS A 118 -16.50 -10.62 7.34
C LYS A 118 -15.89 -10.50 5.94
N PHE A 119 -16.32 -11.36 5.02
CA PHE A 119 -15.94 -11.26 3.63
C PHE A 119 -16.59 -10.04 2.98
N VAL A 120 -15.81 -9.33 2.19
CA VAL A 120 -16.22 -8.12 1.47
C VAL A 120 -16.02 -8.38 -0.02
N PRO A 121 -16.96 -7.95 -0.89
CA PRO A 121 -16.77 -8.06 -2.33
C PRO A 121 -15.51 -7.30 -2.76
N VAL A 122 -14.78 -7.89 -3.71
CA VAL A 122 -13.59 -7.28 -4.33
C VAL A 122 -14.00 -6.32 -5.46
N ASP A 123 -15.23 -6.43 -5.95
CA ASP A 123 -15.76 -5.63 -7.02
C ASP A 123 -15.96 -4.17 -6.60
N ASN A 124 -15.81 -3.26 -7.55
CA ASN A 124 -16.01 -1.85 -7.34
C ASN A 124 -16.68 -1.21 -8.56
N PHE A 125 -17.02 0.07 -8.44
CA PHE A 125 -17.65 0.82 -9.53
C PHE A 125 -16.84 0.83 -10.84
N GLN A 126 -15.50 0.78 -10.77
CA GLN A 126 -14.66 0.70 -11.96
C GLN A 126 -14.77 -0.68 -12.63
N THR A 127 -14.86 -1.76 -11.85
CA THR A 127 -15.17 -3.10 -12.34
C THR A 127 -16.54 -3.13 -13.03
N ASP A 128 -17.56 -2.52 -12.43
CA ASP A 128 -18.91 -2.45 -13.01
C ASP A 128 -18.90 -1.71 -14.35
N LEU A 129 -18.23 -0.55 -14.42
CA LEU A 129 -18.07 0.21 -15.65
C LEU A 129 -17.28 -0.58 -16.71
N TYR A 130 -16.20 -1.24 -16.32
CA TYR A 130 -15.40 -2.07 -17.21
C TYR A 130 -16.26 -3.17 -17.85
N LEU A 131 -17.01 -3.92 -17.05
CA LEU A 131 -17.90 -4.97 -17.53
C LEU A 131 -18.99 -4.41 -18.45
N LYS A 132 -19.60 -3.27 -18.07
CA LYS A 132 -20.62 -2.58 -18.88
C LYS A 132 -20.11 -2.19 -20.27
N TYR A 133 -18.92 -1.60 -20.35
CA TYR A 133 -18.36 -1.16 -21.64
C TYR A 133 -17.77 -2.30 -22.44
N LYS A 134 -17.19 -3.32 -21.79
CA LYS A 134 -16.68 -4.53 -22.46
C LYS A 134 -17.80 -5.26 -23.21
N LYS A 135 -18.96 -5.43 -22.56
CA LYS A 135 -20.14 -6.09 -23.15
C LYS A 135 -20.58 -5.47 -24.48
N LYS A 136 -20.52 -4.13 -24.59
CA LYS A 136 -20.86 -3.41 -25.83
C LYS A 136 -20.03 -3.84 -27.05
N TYR A 137 -18.79 -4.29 -26.83
CA TYR A 137 -17.90 -4.74 -27.89
C TYR A 137 -17.99 -6.25 -28.13
N GLU A 138 -18.30 -7.04 -27.10
CA GLU A 138 -18.54 -8.49 -27.23
C GLU A 138 -19.85 -8.79 -28.01
N ASP A 139 -20.89 -7.96 -27.86
CA ASP A 139 -22.16 -8.11 -28.58
C ASP A 139 -22.09 -7.70 -30.08
N LYS A 140 -20.90 -7.32 -30.59
CA LYS A 140 -20.69 -6.86 -31.97
C LYS A 140 -19.91 -7.83 -32.87
N GLU A 141 -19.46 -8.96 -32.33
CA GLU A 141 -18.95 -10.11 -33.08
C GLU A 141 -20.05 -11.17 -33.24
#